data_AF-A0A150VKZ9-F1
#
_entry.id   AF-A0A150VKZ9-F1
#
_cell.length_a   1.000
_cell.length_b   1.000
_cell.length_c   1.000
_cell.angle_alpha   90.00
_cell.angle_beta   90.00
_cell.angle_gamma   90.00
#
_symmetry.space_group_name_H-M   'P 1'
#
loop_
_entity.id
_entity.type
_entity.pdbx_description
1 polymer ?
#
loop_
_entity_poly.entity_id
_entity_poly.type
_entity_poly.pdbx_seq_one_letter_code
_entity_poly.pdbx_strand_id
1 'polypeptide(L)'
;MSEPFAQGEDHPACGICPSKRLPREEFVVYSRPSWECPFDPADGLRYTLKDRTPACVHPHKLGVEPDRIAPPPREPVVEAEATPVRRGGWRSLFRAR
;
A
#
# COMPACT_ATOMS: atom_id res chain seq x y z
N MET A 1 5.47 9.29 25.62
CA MET A 1 5.05 8.76 24.31
C MET A 1 6.30 8.24 23.65
N SER A 2 6.32 6.99 23.19
CA SER A 2 7.50 6.44 22.52
C SER A 2 7.76 7.22 21.23
N GLU A 3 9.02 7.48 20.94
CA GLU A 3 9.41 8.25 19.76
C GLU A 3 9.26 7.41 18.48
N PRO A 4 9.06 8.05 17.30
CA PRO A 4 9.06 7.33 16.03
C PRO A 4 10.31 6.46 15.83
N PHE A 5 10.21 5.39 15.05
CA PHE A 5 11.40 4.58 14.75
C PHE A 5 12.38 5.30 13.83
N ALA A 6 11.89 5.91 12.76
CA ALA A 6 12.69 6.61 11.77
C ALA A 6 12.93 8.06 12.20
N GLN A 7 14.08 8.29 12.83
CA GLN A 7 14.50 9.59 13.35
C GLN A 7 15.28 10.41 12.31
N GLY A 8 15.11 11.73 12.34
CA GLY A 8 15.77 12.65 11.42
C GLY A 8 15.09 12.79 10.06
N GLU A 9 15.24 13.97 9.46
CA GLU A 9 14.66 14.29 8.15
C GLU A 9 15.29 13.44 7.04
N ASP A 10 16.60 13.18 7.13
CA ASP A 10 17.37 12.42 6.14
C ASP A 10 17.17 10.90 6.20
N HIS A 11 16.36 10.38 7.13
CA HIS A 11 16.14 8.93 7.21
C HIS A 11 15.52 8.40 5.92
N PRO A 12 16.03 7.30 5.32
CA PRO A 12 15.60 6.78 4.00
C PRO A 12 14.18 6.20 3.95
N ALA A 13 13.40 6.33 5.02
CA ALA A 13 12.04 5.85 5.07
C ALA A 13 11.14 6.72 4.18
N CYS A 14 10.16 6.10 3.51
CA CYS A 14 9.19 6.83 2.70
C CYS A 14 8.41 7.85 3.55
N GLY A 15 7.94 8.96 2.95
CA GLY A 15 7.16 9.97 3.68
C GLY A 15 5.87 9.45 4.33
N ILE A 16 5.28 8.39 3.79
CA ILE A 16 4.10 7.69 4.34
C ILE A 16 4.45 6.47 5.20
N CYS A 17 5.73 6.26 5.55
CA CYS A 17 6.13 5.08 6.29
C CYS A 17 5.61 5.14 7.74
N PRO A 18 5.04 4.05 8.30
CA PRO A 18 4.61 4.03 9.70
C PRO A 18 5.75 4.38 10.68
N SER A 19 6.99 3.99 10.35
CA SER A 19 8.18 4.33 11.15
C SER A 19 8.41 5.82 11.38
N LYS A 20 7.89 6.71 10.52
CA LYS A 20 8.01 8.18 10.69
C LYS A 20 7.02 8.72 11.72
N ARG A 21 6.06 7.92 12.18
CA ARG A 21 5.00 8.32 13.13
C ARG A 21 4.95 7.43 14.38
N LEU A 22 5.40 6.19 14.27
CA LEU A 22 5.21 5.15 15.28
C LEU A 22 6.55 4.57 15.74
N PRO A 23 6.66 4.15 17.01
CA PRO A 23 7.81 3.39 17.51
C PRO A 23 7.86 1.99 16.87
N ARG A 24 9.01 1.32 16.99
CA ARG A 24 9.28 0.04 16.31
C ARG A 24 8.27 -1.06 16.64
N GLU A 25 7.77 -1.06 17.86
CA GLU A 25 6.85 -2.05 18.42
C GLU A 25 5.39 -1.88 17.96
N GLU A 26 5.04 -0.75 17.36
CA GLU A 26 3.67 -0.42 16.93
C GLU A 26 3.41 -0.66 15.44
N PHE A 27 4.41 -1.15 14.70
CA PHE A 27 4.23 -1.54 13.31
C PHE A 27 4.99 -2.82 12.97
N VAL A 28 4.55 -3.47 11.90
CA VAL A 28 5.16 -4.70 11.38
C VAL A 28 5.87 -4.44 10.06
N VAL A 29 6.99 -5.11 9.83
CA VAL A 29 7.74 -5.06 8.58
C VAL A 29 7.55 -6.35 7.78
N TYR A 30 6.92 -6.24 6.62
CA TYR A 30 6.81 -7.33 5.67
C TYR A 30 7.99 -7.33 4.69
N SER A 31 8.40 -8.52 4.23
CA SER A 31 9.47 -8.67 3.24
C SER A 31 9.16 -8.03 1.89
N ARG A 32 7.89 -7.94 1.50
CA ARG A 32 7.38 -7.31 0.28
C ARG A 32 5.88 -6.98 0.41
N PRO A 33 5.28 -6.19 -0.50
CA PRO A 33 3.83 -5.99 -0.53
C PRO A 33 3.05 -7.31 -0.58
N SER A 34 1.95 -7.36 0.16
CA SER A 34 1.07 -8.54 0.29
C SER A 34 -0.40 -8.15 0.29
N TRP A 35 -1.25 -9.09 -0.12
CA TRP A 35 -2.71 -9.00 0.04
C TRP A 35 -3.14 -9.05 1.52
N GLU A 36 -2.28 -9.52 2.42
CA GLU A 36 -2.51 -9.52 3.88
C GLU A 36 -2.39 -8.13 4.51
N CYS A 37 -1.82 -7.16 3.79
CA CYS A 37 -1.66 -5.79 4.23
C CYS A 37 -2.11 -4.78 3.15
N PRO A 38 -3.42 -4.70 2.87
CA PRO A 38 -3.96 -3.77 1.89
C PRO A 38 -3.62 -2.31 2.24
N PHE A 39 -3.51 -1.49 1.20
CA PHE A 39 -3.35 -0.05 1.32
C PHE A 39 -4.68 0.60 1.71
N ASP A 40 -4.63 1.52 2.67
CA ASP A 40 -5.77 2.30 3.14
C ASP A 40 -5.62 3.75 2.62
N PRO A 41 -6.53 4.20 1.73
CA PRO A 41 -6.43 5.55 1.15
C PRO A 41 -6.77 6.66 2.15
N ALA A 42 -7.37 6.35 3.31
CA ALA A 42 -7.74 7.37 4.29
C ALA A 42 -6.52 8.02 4.94
N ASP A 43 -5.45 7.25 5.17
CA ASP A 43 -4.24 7.71 5.85
C ASP A 43 -2.93 7.39 5.12
N GLY A 44 -2.99 6.62 4.04
CA GLY A 44 -1.86 6.24 3.20
C GLY A 44 -1.02 5.09 3.76
N LEU A 45 -1.46 4.42 4.83
CA LEU A 45 -0.77 3.28 5.42
C LEU A 45 -1.27 1.95 4.85
N ARG A 46 -0.51 0.89 5.08
CA ARG A 46 -0.96 -0.48 4.88
C ARG A 46 -1.27 -1.10 6.22
N TYR A 47 -2.29 -1.95 6.28
CA TYR A 47 -2.73 -2.54 7.55
C TYR A 47 -2.89 -4.05 7.45
N THR A 48 -2.35 -4.78 8.42
CA THR A 48 -2.60 -6.21 8.54
C THR A 48 -4.10 -6.51 8.64
N LEU A 49 -4.56 -7.53 7.90
CA LEU A 49 -5.97 -7.94 7.94
C LEU A 49 -6.39 -8.53 9.30
N LYS A 50 -5.46 -9.08 10.07
CA LYS A 50 -5.74 -9.78 11.34
C LYS A 50 -6.06 -8.81 12.48
N ASP A 51 -5.23 -7.79 12.64
CA ASP A 51 -5.15 -6.94 13.84
C ASP A 51 -5.11 -5.45 13.51
N ARG A 52 -5.19 -5.05 12.23
CA ARG A 52 -5.12 -3.66 11.78
C ARG A 52 -3.86 -2.94 12.29
N THR A 53 -2.75 -3.67 12.39
CA THR A 53 -1.43 -3.12 12.67
C THR A 53 -0.86 -2.47 11.42
N PRO A 54 -0.34 -1.23 11.49
CA PRO A 54 0.36 -0.60 10.39
C PRO A 54 1.53 -1.44 9.89
N ALA A 55 1.70 -1.52 8.57
CA ALA A 55 2.69 -2.36 7.92
C ALA A 55 3.62 -1.54 7.01
N CYS A 56 4.93 -1.68 7.22
CA CYS A 56 5.95 -1.30 6.24
C CYS A 56 6.26 -2.49 5.33
N VAL A 57 6.53 -2.23 4.05
CA VAL A 57 6.88 -3.24 3.05
C VAL A 57 8.31 -3.06 2.50
N HIS A 58 9.11 -2.23 3.16
CA HIS A 58 10.46 -1.84 2.73
C HIS A 58 11.48 -2.06 3.85
N PRO A 59 11.83 -3.31 4.20
CA PRO A 59 12.80 -3.61 5.26
C PRO A 59 14.15 -2.93 5.03
N HIS A 60 14.64 -2.94 3.78
CA HIS A 60 15.90 -2.30 3.40
C HIS A 60 15.94 -0.79 3.65
N LYS A 61 14.79 -0.09 3.58
CA LYS A 61 14.72 1.35 3.89
C LYS A 61 14.73 1.64 5.39
N LEU A 62 14.46 0.63 6.21
CA LEU A 62 14.48 0.73 7.66
C LEU A 62 15.76 0.14 8.28
N GLY A 63 16.57 -0.57 7.49
CA GLY A 63 17.76 -1.25 7.98
C GLY A 63 17.45 -2.40 8.95
N VAL A 64 16.26 -3.01 8.82
CA VAL A 64 15.82 -4.13 9.69
C VAL A 64 15.48 -5.36 8.87
N GLU A 65 15.58 -6.53 9.50
CA GLU A 65 15.04 -7.76 8.94
C GLU A 65 13.49 -7.73 8.96
N PRO A 66 12.83 -8.38 7.99
CA PRO A 66 11.38 -8.45 7.98
C PRO A 66 10.86 -9.29 9.15
N ASP A 67 9.87 -8.76 9.86
CA ASP A 67 9.12 -9.49 10.89
C ASP A 67 8.29 -10.63 10.30
N ARG A 68 7.80 -10.44 9.07
CA ARG A 68 6.92 -11.37 8.37
C ARG A 68 7.33 -11.52 6.91
N ILE A 69 7.32 -12.76 6.42
CA ILE A 69 7.49 -13.06 5.00
C ILE A 69 6.13 -12.99 4.32
N ALA A 70 6.01 -12.15 3.29
CA ALA A 70 4.76 -12.03 2.55
C ALA A 70 4.39 -13.37 1.88
N PRO A 71 3.13 -13.83 2.00
CA PRO A 71 2.65 -15.03 1.32
C PRO A 71 2.73 -14.89 -0.20
N PRO A 72 2.72 -16.00 -0.95
CA PRO A 72 2.65 -15.96 -2.40
C PRO A 72 1.47 -15.10 -2.87
N PRO A 73 1.60 -14.44 -4.04
CA PRO A 73 0.48 -13.71 -4.65
C PRO A 73 -0.74 -14.62 -4.77
N ARG A 74 -1.92 -14.07 -4.49
CA ARG A 74 -3.17 -14.78 -4.81
C ARG A 74 -3.37 -14.76 -6.31
N GLU A 75 -3.85 -15.87 -6.85
CA GLU A 75 -4.34 -15.89 -8.22
C GLU A 75 -5.49 -14.87 -8.35
N PRO A 76 -5.50 -14.07 -9.41
CA PRO A 76 -6.60 -13.14 -9.63
C PRO A 76 -7.88 -13.97 -9.83
N VAL A 77 -8.88 -13.72 -8.99
CA VAL A 77 -10.24 -14.16 -9.27
C VAL A 77 -10.73 -13.35 -10.46
N VAL A 78 -10.71 -13.99 -11.64
CA VAL A 78 -11.36 -13.45 -12.84
C VAL A 78 -12.87 -13.58 -12.65
N GLU A 79 -13.50 -12.52 -12.16
CA GLU A 79 -14.95 -12.37 -12.29
C GLU A 79 -15.29 -12.32 -13.78
N ALA A 80 -16.17 -13.23 -14.20
CA ALA A 80 -16.61 -13.34 -15.57
C ALA A 80 -17.11 -11.98 -16.09
N GLU A 81 -16.56 -11.59 -17.23
CA GLU A 81 -16.58 -10.25 -17.78
C GLU A 81 -18.02 -9.69 -17.88
N ALA A 82 -18.23 -8.48 -17.32
CA ALA A 82 -19.39 -7.68 -17.64
C ALA A 82 -19.34 -7.34 -19.14
N THR A 83 -20.33 -7.82 -19.89
CA THR A 83 -20.55 -7.52 -21.31
C THR A 83 -20.36 -6.02 -21.60
N PRO A 84 -19.62 -5.63 -22.65
CA PRO A 84 -19.42 -4.22 -22.97
C PRO A 84 -20.75 -3.58 -23.36
N VAL A 85 -21.28 -2.71 -22.50
CA VAL A 85 -22.39 -1.83 -22.85
C VAL A 85 -21.86 -0.87 -23.92
N ARG A 86 -22.39 -0.98 -25.15
CA ARG A 86 -22.04 -0.14 -26.29
C ARG A 86 -22.18 1.33 -25.89
N ARG A 87 -21.05 2.04 -25.79
CA ARG A 87 -21.03 3.50 -25.62
C ARG A 87 -21.65 4.14 -26.87
N GLY A 88 -22.88 4.64 -26.73
CA GLY A 88 -23.57 5.43 -27.74
C GLY A 88 -22.72 6.64 -28.15
N GLY A 89 -22.64 6.88 -29.45
CA GLY A 89 -21.59 7.68 -30.09
C GLY A 89 -21.52 9.14 -29.66
N TRP A 90 -20.30 9.60 -29.41
CA TRP A 90 -19.95 11.01 -29.56
C TRP A 90 -19.95 11.36 -31.04
N ARG A 91 -21.04 11.98 -31.50
CA ARG A 91 -21.04 12.70 -32.77
C ARG A 91 -20.15 13.92 -32.61
N SER A 92 -18.97 13.83 -33.21
CA SER A 92 -18.04 14.93 -33.43
C SER A 92 -18.76 16.05 -34.21
N LEU A 93 -19.15 17.11 -33.51
CA LEU A 93 -19.53 18.37 -34.13
C LEU A 93 -18.26 19.19 -34.39
N PHE A 94 -17.48 18.77 -35.38
CA PHE A 94 -16.56 19.66 -36.09
C PHE A 94 -16.99 19.71 -37.55
N ARG A 95 -17.74 20.75 -37.91
CA ARG A 95 -17.77 21.26 -39.28
C ARG A 95 -17.52 22.77 -39.22
N ALA A 96 -16.45 23.13 -39.91
CA ALA A 96 -15.99 24.47 -40.18
C ALA A 96 -17.03 25.28 -40.94
N ARG A 97 -17.08 26.58 -40.66
CA ARG A 97 -17.01 27.66 -41.66
C ARG A 97 -16.72 28.98 -40.98
#